data_AF-A0A482RLC2-F1
#
_entry.id   AF-A0A482RLC2-F1
#
_cell.length_a   1.000
_cell.length_b   1.000
_cell.length_c   1.000
_cell.angle_alpha   90.00
_cell.angle_beta   90.00
_cell.angle_gamma   90.00
#
_symmetry.space_group_name_H-M   'P 1'
#
loop_
_entity.id
_entity.type
_entity.pdbx_description
1 polymer ?
#
loop_
_entity_poly.entity_id
_entity_poly.type
_entity_poly.pdbx_seq_one_letter_code
_entity_poly.pdbx_strand_id
1 'polypeptide(L)'
;MHPCALRMLTPLLAADMLGDAGAVEVCVGGMRACDQSYQTALSGTRALQNLIATSEMNRARAVAAGAIELLEEALEHNPEDGQLQYRGQSLLAKLRTVPEEEVEKVAKSPEHVALTATAALPAAGTSPRAAHAAASA
;
A
#
# COMPACT_ATOMS: atom_id res chain seq x y z
N MET A 1 18.30 4.03 32.44
CA MET A 1 17.40 3.50 31.39
C MET A 1 17.57 4.37 30.16
N HIS A 2 18.16 3.81 29.09
CA HIS A 2 18.69 4.58 27.97
C HIS A 2 17.57 5.05 27.03
N PRO A 3 17.50 6.35 26.65
CA PRO A 3 16.51 6.88 25.71
C PRO A 3 16.58 6.29 24.29
N CYS A 4 17.59 5.49 23.98
CA CYS A 4 17.72 4.78 22.69
C CYS A 4 16.68 3.68 22.46
N ALA A 5 16.13 3.07 23.52
CA ALA A 5 15.14 2.00 23.36
C ALA A 5 13.76 2.53 22.93
N LEU A 6 13.35 3.69 23.46
CA LEU A 6 12.07 4.33 23.11
C LEU A 6 12.06 4.89 21.68
N ARG A 7 13.22 5.31 21.15
CA ARG A 7 13.35 5.81 19.77
C ARG A 7 13.27 4.70 18.70
N MET A 8 13.53 3.46 19.09
CA MET A 8 13.38 2.27 18.23
C MET A 8 11.96 1.70 18.29
N LEU A 9 11.28 1.81 19.44
CA LEU A 9 9.93 1.29 19.67
C LEU A 9 8.82 2.11 19.00
N THR A 10 8.99 3.43 18.85
CA THR A 10 7.97 4.30 18.25
C THR A 10 7.67 4.00 16.77
N PRO A 11 8.63 3.76 15.86
CA PRO A 11 8.29 3.37 14.49
C PRO A 11 7.69 1.95 14.40
N LEU A 12 8.12 1.04 15.27
CA LEU A 12 7.57 -0.33 15.37
C LEU A 12 6.08 -0.31 15.73
N LEU A 13 5.73 0.36 16.85
CA LEU A 13 4.33 0.48 17.28
C LEU A 13 3.47 1.25 16.28
N ALA A 14 4.03 2.28 15.63
CA ALA A 14 3.29 3.07 14.66
C ALA A 14 2.93 2.25 13.41
N ALA A 15 3.84 1.40 12.91
CA ALA A 15 3.56 0.58 11.73
C ALA A 15 2.45 -0.44 12.01
N ASP A 16 2.50 -1.14 13.15
CA ASP A 16 1.47 -2.11 13.53
C ASP A 16 0.11 -1.43 13.76
N MET A 17 0.07 -0.31 14.49
CA MET A 17 -1.17 0.44 14.70
C MET A 17 -1.76 1.00 13.38
N LEU A 18 -0.92 1.47 12.47
CA LEU A 18 -1.36 1.91 11.15
C LEU A 18 -1.88 0.73 10.32
N GLY A 19 -1.22 -0.42 10.42
CA GLY A 19 -1.68 -1.67 9.84
C GLY A 19 -3.06 -2.10 10.34
N ASP A 20 -3.27 -2.06 11.65
CA ASP A 20 -4.54 -2.40 12.29
C ASP A 20 -5.65 -1.42 11.92
N ALA A 21 -5.30 -0.15 11.67
CA ALA A 21 -6.20 0.85 11.13
C ALA A 21 -6.47 0.70 9.62
N GLY A 22 -5.87 -0.29 8.95
CA GLY A 22 -6.08 -0.57 7.53
C GLY A 22 -5.24 0.26 6.56
N ALA A 23 -4.14 0.86 7.03
CA ALA A 23 -3.29 1.71 6.19
C ALA A 23 -2.69 0.96 4.99
N VAL A 24 -2.48 -0.36 5.11
CA VAL A 24 -1.92 -1.18 4.04
C VAL A 24 -2.93 -1.30 2.89
N GLU A 25 -4.18 -1.65 3.20
CA GLU A 25 -5.28 -1.83 2.26
C GLU A 25 -5.63 -0.50 1.59
N VAL A 26 -5.64 0.59 2.36
CA VAL A 26 -5.85 1.95 1.83
C VAL A 26 -4.70 2.38 0.92
N CYS A 27 -3.45 2.07 1.26
CA CYS A 27 -2.31 2.35 0.38
C CYS A 27 -2.41 1.59 -0.94
N VAL A 28 -2.64 0.28 -0.88
CA VAL A 28 -2.74 -0.57 -2.09
C VAL A 28 -3.96 -0.16 -2.94
N GLY A 29 -5.11 0.05 -2.31
CA GLY A 29 -6.32 0.52 -2.99
C GLY A 29 -6.15 1.91 -3.60
N GLY A 30 -5.52 2.83 -2.87
CA GLY A 30 -5.24 4.18 -3.35
C GLY A 30 -4.24 4.20 -4.51
N MET A 31 -3.22 3.33 -4.49
CA MET A 31 -2.31 3.16 -5.62
C MET A 31 -3.03 2.62 -6.86
N ARG A 32 -3.97 1.67 -6.67
CA ARG A 32 -4.76 1.07 -7.76
C ARG A 32 -5.76 2.05 -8.37
N ALA A 33 -6.35 2.92 -7.54
CA ALA A 33 -7.36 3.90 -7.96
C ALA A 33 -6.76 5.15 -8.65
N CYS A 34 -5.47 5.41 -8.44
CA CYS A 34 -4.77 6.51 -9.09
C CYS A 34 -4.20 6.06 -10.45
N ASP A 35 -4.02 7.01 -11.39
CA ASP A 35 -3.64 6.82 -12.81
C ASP A 35 -2.25 6.17 -13.09
N GLN A 36 -1.72 5.28 -12.24
CA GLN A 36 -0.42 4.61 -12.42
C GLN A 36 0.74 5.61 -12.67
N SER A 37 0.56 6.88 -12.29
CA SER A 37 1.59 7.90 -12.44
C SER A 37 2.81 7.51 -11.62
N TYR A 38 3.99 7.72 -12.19
CA TYR A 38 5.27 7.51 -11.53
C TYR A 38 5.31 8.04 -10.08
N GLN A 39 4.81 9.26 -9.84
CA GLN A 39 4.83 9.87 -8.51
C GLN A 39 3.96 9.11 -7.51
N THR A 40 2.81 8.61 -7.96
CA THR A 40 1.92 7.76 -7.16
C THR A 40 2.56 6.41 -6.90
N ALA A 41 3.13 5.77 -7.93
CA ALA A 41 3.83 4.49 -7.79
C ALA A 41 5.01 4.58 -6.82
N LEU A 42 5.85 5.60 -6.94
CA LEU A 42 7.00 5.82 -6.06
C LEU A 42 6.57 6.14 -4.62
N SER A 43 5.61 7.05 -4.45
CA SER A 43 5.12 7.45 -3.12
C SER A 43 4.43 6.29 -2.41
N GLY A 44 3.58 5.56 -3.14
CA GLY A 44 2.89 4.37 -2.63
C GLY A 44 3.86 3.24 -2.29
N THR A 45 4.86 2.97 -3.15
CA THR A 45 5.93 2.00 -2.88
C THR A 45 6.69 2.38 -1.61
N ARG A 46 7.01 3.67 -1.40
CA ARG A 46 7.67 4.14 -0.18
C ARG A 46 6.78 3.99 1.06
N ALA A 47 5.49 4.30 0.95
CA ALA A 47 4.54 4.14 2.04
C ALA A 47 4.42 2.66 2.46
N LEU A 48 4.21 1.76 1.50
CA LEU A 48 4.20 0.31 1.73
C LEU A 48 5.50 -0.17 2.35
N GLN A 49 6.65 0.27 1.81
CA GLN A 49 7.96 -0.12 2.32
C GLN A 49 8.14 0.26 3.80
N ASN A 50 7.61 1.40 4.23
CA ASN A 50 7.62 1.82 5.63
C ASN A 50 6.64 1.01 6.50
N LEU A 51 5.44 0.74 6.00
CA LEU A 51 4.41 -0.01 6.73
C LEU A 51 4.81 -1.47 6.99
N ILE A 52 5.55 -2.08 6.06
CA ILE A 52 5.93 -3.48 6.14
C ILE A 52 7.37 -3.71 6.63
N ALA A 53 8.18 -2.66 6.76
CA ALA A 53 9.61 -2.76 7.09
C ALA A 53 9.85 -3.64 8.31
N THR A 54 9.04 -3.45 9.35
CA THR A 54 9.23 -4.06 10.67
C THR A 54 8.06 -4.93 11.12
N SER A 55 6.99 -5.03 10.33
CA SER A 55 5.76 -5.76 10.69
C SER A 55 5.52 -6.92 9.74
N GLU A 56 5.58 -8.15 10.25
CA GLU A 56 5.26 -9.36 9.48
C GLU A 56 3.76 -9.44 9.17
N MET A 57 2.92 -9.01 10.12
CA MET A 57 1.47 -8.91 9.93
C MET A 57 1.12 -8.00 8.76
N ASN A 58 1.75 -6.81 8.68
CA ASN A 58 1.51 -5.89 7.57
C ASN A 58 2.05 -6.43 6.24
N ARG A 59 3.08 -7.28 6.25
CA ARG A 59 3.51 -7.98 5.02
C ARG A 59 2.44 -8.94 4.53
N ALA A 60 1.90 -9.77 5.41
CA ALA A 60 0.81 -10.68 5.08
C ALA A 60 -0.44 -9.92 4.59
N ARG A 61 -0.79 -8.81 5.24
CA ARG A 61 -1.85 -7.88 4.79
C ARG A 61 -1.59 -7.30 3.40
N ALA A 62 -0.35 -6.89 3.12
CA ALA A 62 0.01 -6.34 1.81
C ALA A 62 -0.09 -7.39 0.70
N VAL A 63 0.35 -8.63 0.96
CA VAL A 63 0.17 -9.75 0.03
C VAL A 63 -1.32 -10.03 -0.17
N ALA A 64 -2.10 -10.14 0.90
CA ALA A 64 -3.55 -10.37 0.82
C ALA A 64 -4.31 -9.26 0.07
N ALA A 65 -3.83 -8.02 0.13
CA ALA A 65 -4.40 -6.88 -0.61
C ALA A 65 -4.01 -6.84 -2.11
N GLY A 66 -3.15 -7.75 -2.57
CA GLY A 66 -2.66 -7.81 -3.95
C GLY A 66 -1.59 -6.75 -4.25
N ALA A 67 -0.70 -6.47 -3.28
CA ALA A 67 0.40 -5.53 -3.47
C ALA A 67 1.45 -6.07 -4.45
N ILE A 68 1.56 -7.39 -4.63
CA ILE A 68 2.55 -8.00 -5.53
C ILE A 68 2.23 -7.65 -6.98
N GLU A 69 1.01 -7.94 -7.42
CA GLU A 69 0.53 -7.70 -8.78
C GLU A 69 0.57 -6.20 -9.11
N LEU A 70 0.19 -5.36 -8.13
CA LEU A 70 0.22 -3.92 -8.28
C LEU A 70 1.64 -3.36 -8.45
N LEU A 71 2.62 -3.92 -7.72
CA LEU A 71 4.02 -3.51 -7.87
C LEU A 71 4.61 -3.99 -9.19
N GLU A 72 4.28 -5.19 -9.63
CA GLU A 72 4.69 -5.71 -10.94
C GLU A 72 4.17 -4.82 -12.07
N GLU A 73 2.88 -4.49 -12.07
CA GLU A 73 2.26 -3.58 -13.04
C GLU A 73 2.93 -2.19 -13.01
N ALA A 74 3.18 -1.63 -11.82
CA ALA A 74 3.81 -0.32 -11.69
C ALA A 74 5.26 -0.31 -12.22
N LEU A 75 5.99 -1.42 -12.04
CA LEU A 75 7.36 -1.58 -12.54
C LEU A 75 7.39 -1.78 -14.06
N GLU A 76 6.42 -2.49 -14.62
CA GLU A 76 6.28 -2.68 -16.07
C GLU A 76 5.94 -1.38 -16.79
N HIS A 77 5.08 -0.54 -16.20
CA HIS A 77 4.73 0.77 -16.75
C HIS A 77 5.86 1.82 -16.62
N ASN A 78 6.81 1.61 -15.71
CA ASN A 78 7.89 2.56 -15.43
C ASN A 78 9.27 1.87 -15.50
N PRO A 79 9.69 1.35 -16.66
CA PRO A 79 10.93 0.59 -16.80
C PRO A 79 12.19 1.47 -16.67
N GLU A 80 12.09 2.76 -16.97
CA GLU A 80 13.25 3.66 -17.03
C GLU A 80 13.60 4.30 -15.67
N ASP A 81 12.74 4.17 -14.66
CA ASP A 81 13.01 4.75 -13.35
C ASP A 81 13.79 3.80 -12.44
N GLY A 82 15.10 4.01 -12.35
CA GLY A 82 15.98 3.19 -11.53
C GLY A 82 15.64 3.18 -10.03
N GLN A 83 15.02 4.24 -9.48
CA GLN A 83 14.65 4.26 -8.06
C GLN A 83 13.41 3.42 -7.78
N LEU A 84 12.39 3.54 -8.62
CA LEU A 84 11.19 2.73 -8.55
C LEU A 84 11.54 1.26 -8.80
N GLN A 85 12.38 0.97 -9.79
CA GLN A 85 12.88 -0.38 -10.04
C GLN A 85 13.62 -0.97 -8.83
N TYR A 86 14.59 -0.25 -8.29
CA TYR A 86 15.35 -0.71 -7.12
C TYR A 86 14.43 -0.95 -5.90
N ARG A 87 13.53 -0.01 -5.60
CA ARG A 87 12.64 -0.12 -4.44
C ARG A 87 11.56 -1.16 -4.62
N GLY A 88 10.90 -1.17 -5.78
CA GLY A 88 9.85 -2.12 -6.11
C GLY A 88 10.36 -3.56 -6.10
N GLN A 89 11.53 -3.82 -6.70
CA GLN A 89 12.16 -5.15 -6.66
C GLN A 89 12.55 -5.57 -5.23
N SER A 90 13.10 -4.64 -4.44
CA SER A 90 13.39 -4.91 -3.01
C SER A 90 12.12 -5.22 -2.21
N LEU A 91 11.01 -4.56 -2.55
CA LEU A 91 9.71 -4.76 -1.91
C LEU A 91 9.10 -6.10 -2.31
N LEU A 92 9.11 -6.43 -3.61
CA LEU A 92 8.66 -7.72 -4.14
C LEU A 92 9.43 -8.89 -3.51
N ALA A 93 10.75 -8.76 -3.38
CA ALA A 93 11.58 -9.79 -2.73
C ALA A 93 11.13 -10.04 -1.27
N LYS A 94 10.74 -8.99 -0.54
CA LYS A 94 10.24 -9.11 0.85
C LYS A 94 8.82 -9.67 0.94
N LEU A 95 7.97 -9.38 -0.04
CA LEU A 95 6.58 -9.85 -0.08
C LEU A 95 6.50 -11.32 -0.50
N ARG A 96 7.32 -11.75 -1.47
CA ARG A 96 7.36 -13.14 -1.95
C ARG A 96 7.93 -14.12 -0.92
N THR A 97 8.62 -13.64 0.11
CA THR A 97 9.11 -14.49 1.22
C THR A 97 8.06 -14.73 2.31
N VAL A 98 6.89 -14.10 2.22
CA VAL A 98 5.81 -14.30 3.21
C VAL A 98 5.18 -15.67 2.97
N PRO A 99 5.12 -16.55 3.98
CA PRO A 99 4.47 -17.85 3.84
C PRO A 99 2.96 -17.69 3.59
N GLU A 100 2.42 -18.46 2.64
CA GLU A 100 1.00 -18.41 2.27
C GLU A 100 0.07 -18.67 3.46
N GLU A 101 0.50 -19.47 4.44
CA GLU A 101 -0.26 -19.74 5.66
C GLU A 101 -0.56 -18.47 6.49
N GLU A 102 0.38 -17.51 6.53
CA GLU A 102 0.17 -16.24 7.23
C GLU A 102 -0.76 -15.31 6.44
N VAL A 103 -0.68 -15.36 5.11
CA VAL A 103 -1.58 -14.63 4.22
C VAL A 103 -3.02 -15.14 4.38
N GLU A 104 -3.21 -16.45 4.44
CA GLU A 104 -4.54 -17.07 4.57
C GLU A 104 -5.19 -16.78 5.92
N LYS A 105 -4.40 -16.77 7.02
CA LYS A 105 -4.90 -16.36 8.35
C LYS A 105 -5.38 -14.91 8.35
N VAL A 106 -4.61 -14.02 7.72
CA VAL A 106 -4.97 -12.60 7.63
C VAL A 106 -6.19 -12.38 6.73
N ALA A 107 -6.23 -13.03 5.56
CA ALA A 107 -7.34 -12.92 4.62
C ALA A 107 -8.67 -13.46 5.19
N LYS A 108 -8.62 -14.45 6.09
CA LYS A 108 -9.80 -14.98 6.79
C LYS A 108 -10.23 -14.15 8.00
N SER A 109 -9.43 -13.18 8.43
CA SER A 109 -9.81 -12.31 9.54
C SER A 109 -10.87 -11.30 9.09
N PRO A 110 -12.03 -11.20 9.76
CA PRO A 110 -13.13 -10.35 9.33
C PRO A 110 -12.77 -8.86 9.26
N GLU A 111 -11.74 -8.44 10.01
CA GLU A 111 -11.21 -7.09 10.03
C GLU A 111 -10.55 -6.70 8.70
N HIS A 112 -9.79 -7.64 8.12
CA HIS A 112 -9.11 -7.45 6.84
C HIS A 112 -10.09 -7.43 5.67
N VAL A 113 -11.09 -8.31 5.70
CA VAL A 113 -12.15 -8.42 4.67
C VAL A 113 -12.98 -7.14 4.61
N ALA A 114 -13.33 -6.54 5.75
CA ALA A 114 -14.04 -5.27 5.78
C ALA A 114 -13.19 -4.14 5.18
N LEU A 115 -11.91 -4.05 5.54
CA LEU A 115 -11.00 -3.02 5.04
C LEU A 115 -10.70 -3.14 3.54
N THR A 116 -10.47 -4.35 3.03
CA THR A 116 -10.32 -4.60 1.58
C THR A 116 -11.61 -4.33 0.82
N ALA A 117 -12.79 -4.70 1.35
CA ALA A 117 -14.07 -4.36 0.73
C ALA A 117 -14.31 -2.84 0.67
N THR A 118 -13.88 -2.10 1.69
CA THR A 118 -13.99 -0.64 1.73
C THR A 118 -13.01 0.03 0.76
N ALA A 119 -11.80 -0.51 0.63
CA ALA A 119 -10.81 -0.04 -0.35
C ALA A 119 -11.17 -0.42 -1.80
N ALA A 120 -12.00 -1.46 -2.00
CA ALA A 120 -12.49 -1.90 -3.30
C ALA A 120 -13.76 -1.17 -3.78
N LEU A 121 -14.35 -0.28 -2.97
CA LEU A 121 -15.46 0.54 -3.45
C LEU A 121 -14.95 1.49 -4.55
N PRO A 122 -15.52 1.42 -5.77
CA PRO A 122 -15.07 2.25 -6.86
C PRO A 122 -15.32 3.70 -6.49
N ALA A 123 -14.38 4.56 -6.87
CA ALA A 123 -14.54 6.00 -6.96
C ALA A 123 -15.67 6.34 -7.95
N ALA A 124 -16.92 6.03 -7.60
CA ALA A 124 -18.10 6.48 -8.27
C ALA A 124 -18.35 7.93 -7.84
N GLY A 125 -17.72 8.83 -8.60
CA GLY A 125 -18.25 10.14 -8.91
C GLY A 125 -18.33 11.16 -7.78
N THR A 126 -17.31 12.00 -7.67
CA THR A 126 -17.51 13.45 -7.67
C THR A 126 -16.27 14.13 -8.20
N SER A 127 -16.27 14.43 -9.49
CA SER A 127 -15.34 15.37 -10.10
C SER A 127 -16.05 16.74 -10.14
N PRO A 128 -15.73 17.73 -9.26
CA PRO A 128 -16.37 19.04 -9.29
C PRO A 128 -15.61 20.00 -10.22
N ARG A 129 -15.05 19.52 -11.34
CA ARG A 129 -14.20 20.33 -12.23
C ARG A 129 -14.69 20.44 -13.68
N ALA A 130 -15.92 20.01 -13.96
CA ALA A 130 -16.53 20.15 -15.30
C ALA A 130 -17.72 21.15 -15.35
N ALA A 131 -18.05 21.83 -14.24
CA ALA A 131 -19.21 22.73 -14.20
C ALA A 131 -18.92 24.20 -14.59
N HIS A 132 -17.66 24.61 -14.79
CA HIS A 132 -17.34 26.03 -15.05
C HIS A 132 -17.06 26.39 -16.53
N ALA A 133 -17.18 25.44 -17.47
CA ALA A 133 -16.88 25.68 -18.89
C ALA A 133 -18.12 25.85 -19.79
N ALA A 134 -19.34 25.83 -19.24
CA ALA A 134 -20.59 25.92 -20.01
C ALA A 134 -21.45 27.15 -19.65
N ALA A 135 -20.80 28.26 -19.31
CA ALA A 135 -21.47 29.56 -19.10
C ALA A 135 -20.63 30.71 -19.69
N SER A 136 -20.29 30.60 -20.97
CA SER A 136 -19.86 31.73 -21.82
C SER A 136 -19.94 31.27 -23.28
N ALA A 137 -21.17 31.25 -23.81
CA ALA A 137 -21.47 31.32 -25.23
C ALA A 137 -22.83 32.03 -25.37
#